data_AF-R9KFT6-F1
#
_entry.id   AF-R9KFT6-F1
#
_cell.length_a   1.000
_cell.length_b   1.000
_cell.length_c   1.000
_cell.angle_alpha   90.00
_cell.angle_beta   90.00
_cell.angle_gamma   90.00
#
_symmetry.space_group_name_H-M   'P 1'
#
loop_
_entity.id
_entity.type
_entity.pdbx_description
1 polymer ?
#
loop_
_entity_poly.entity_id
_entity_poly.type
_entity_poly.pdbx_seq_one_letter_code
_entity_poly.pdbx_strand_id
1 'polypeptide(L)' 'MAKNQKSYTLEFKQQIVDLYNAGGTSYPQLEREYGVNRSTISGWVKQ' A
#
# COMPACT_ATOMS: atom_id res chain seq x y z
N MET A 1 -22.15 4.08 12.65
CA MET A 1 -21.94 3.25 11.45
C MET A 1 -20.46 2.91 11.38
N ALA A 2 -20.06 1.71 11.81
CA ALA A 2 -18.66 1.30 11.80
C ALA A 2 -18.25 1.05 10.33
N LYS A 3 -17.43 1.96 9.80
CA LYS A 3 -16.81 1.81 8.49
C LYS A 3 -15.90 0.61 8.64
N ASN A 4 -16.25 -0.51 8.01
CA ASN A 4 -15.42 -1.72 7.98
C ASN A 4 -14.17 -1.42 7.12
N GLN A 5 -13.30 -0.56 7.64
CA GLN A 5 -12.05 -0.22 6.99
C GLN A 5 -11.23 -1.50 7.00
N LYS A 6 -10.82 -1.95 5.81
CA LYS A 6 -9.80 -2.97 5.70
C LYS A 6 -8.55 -2.43 6.40
N SER A 7 -8.36 -2.83 7.65
CA SER A 7 -7.18 -2.47 8.42
C SER A 7 -6.03 -3.30 7.90
N TYR A 8 -5.19 -2.68 7.08
CA TYR A 8 -3.89 -3.25 6.74
C TYR A 8 -3.00 -3.17 7.98
N THR A 9 -2.36 -4.28 8.31
CA THR A 9 -1.38 -4.33 9.40
C THR A 9 -0.21 -3.40 9.08
N LEU A 10 0.45 -2.90 10.12
CA LEU A 10 1.63 -2.05 9.98
C LEU A 10 2.72 -2.72 9.14
N GLU A 11 2.98 -4.01 9.38
CA GLU A 11 3.94 -4.81 8.62
C GLU A 11 3.61 -4.84 7.13
N PHE A 12 2.34 -5.04 6.77
CA PHE A 12 1.93 -5.05 5.38
C PHE A 12 2.10 -3.68 4.71
N LYS A 13 1.74 -2.60 5.41
CA LYS A 13 1.98 -1.23 4.90
C LYS A 13 3.47 -0.99 4.67
N GLN A 14 4.29 -1.39 5.64
CA GLN A 14 5.73 -1.19 5.60
C GLN A 14 6.36 -1.96 4.44
N GLN A 15 5.95 -3.21 4.20
CA GLN A 15 6.41 -4.01 3.07
C GLN A 15 6.14 -3.31 1.72
N ILE A 16 4.94 -2.75 1.54
CA ILE A 16 4.56 -2.06 0.30
C ILE A 16 5.36 -0.77 0.11
N VAL A 17 5.55 0.00 1.19
CA VAL A 17 6.34 1.24 1.16
C VAL A 17 7.82 0.92 0.90
N ASP A 18 8.35 -0.14 1.48
CA ASP A 18 9.74 -0.58 1.27
C ASP A 18 9.96 -1.03 -0.19
N LEU A 19 9.08 -1.87 -0.73
CA LEU A 19 9.12 -2.29 -2.14
C LEU A 19 9.06 -1.10 -3.12
N TYR A 20 8.27 -0.08 -2.78
CA TYR A 20 8.19 1.15 -3.57
C TYR A 20 9.50 1.95 -3.49
N ASN A 21 10.05 2.14 -2.28
CA ASN A 21 11.31 2.86 -2.06
C ASN A 21 12.53 2.14 -2.63
N ALA A 22 12.50 0.80 -2.67
CA ALA A 22 13.52 -0.01 -3.31
C ALA A 22 13.61 0.22 -4.83
N GLY A 23 12.65 0.96 -5.43
CA GLY A 23 12.68 1.39 -6.83
C GLY A 23 12.35 0.29 -7.84
N GLY A 24 12.09 -0.93 -7.38
CA GLY A 24 11.74 -2.09 -8.22
C GLY A 24 10.25 -2.24 -8.53
N THR A 25 9.39 -1.43 -7.92
CA THR A 25 7.93 -1.54 -8.09
C THR A 25 7.27 -0.17 -8.29
N SER A 26 6.22 -0.15 -9.12
CA SER A 26 5.39 1.04 -9.38
C SER A 26 3.99 0.86 -8.80
N TYR A 27 3.28 1.96 -8.52
CA TYR A 27 1.88 1.94 -8.04
C TYR A 27 0.94 0.93 -8.74
N PRO A 28 0.86 0.87 -10.09
CA PRO A 28 0.00 -0.11 -10.76
C PRO A 28 0.46 -1.57 -10.59
N GLN A 29 1.75 -1.80 -10.35
CA GLN A 29 2.28 -3.14 -10.13
C GLN A 29 1.93 -3.63 -8.72
N LEU A 30 2.13 -2.79 -7.71
CA LEU A 30 1.73 -3.07 -6.33
C LEU A 30 0.21 -3.24 -6.21
N GLU A 31 -0.58 -2.47 -6.96
CA GLU A 31 -2.03 -2.62 -7.00
C GLU A 31 -2.47 -3.97 -7.57
N ARG A 32 -1.82 -4.44 -8.64
CA ARG A 32 -2.12 -5.75 -9.24
C ARG A 32 -1.64 -6.92 -8.37
N GLU A 33 -0.46 -6.81 -7.79
CA GLU A 33 0.18 -7.88 -7.03
C GLU A 33 -0.45 -8.08 -5.65
N TYR A 34 -0.74 -6.97 -4.96
CA TYR A 34 -1.25 -6.98 -3.59
C TYR A 34 -2.74 -6.61 -3.48
N GLY A 35 -3.39 -6.21 -4.58
CA GLY A 35 -4.79 -5.77 -4.57
C GLY A 35 -5.01 -4.46 -3.79
N VAL A 36 -3.95 -3.66 -3.61
CA VAL A 36 -4.00 -2.41 -2.84
C VAL A 36 -4.16 -1.23 -3.79
N ASN A 37 -5.22 -0.46 -3.63
CA ASN A 37 -5.46 0.68 -4.51
C ASN A 37 -4.30 1.69 -4.46
N ARG A 38 -3.92 2.24 -5.62
CA ARG A 38 -2.86 3.26 -5.72
C ARG A 38 -3.01 4.42 -4.73
N SER A 39 -4.26 4.82 -4.45
CA SER A 39 -4.59 5.95 -3.56
C SER A 39 -4.21 5.61 -2.11
N THR A 40 -4.40 4.36 -1.73
CA THR A 40 -4.03 3.82 -0.42
C THR A 40 -2.51 3.79 -0.27
N ILE A 41 -1.79 3.28 -1.28
CA ILE A 41 -0.32 3.22 -1.28
C ILE A 41 0.27 4.63 -1.23
N SER A 42 -0.26 5.57 -2.02
CA SER A 42 0.17 6.97 -2.00
C SER A 42 0.00 7.61 -0.62
N GLY A 43 -1.08 7.28 0.11
CA GLY A 43 -1.28 7.71 1.49
C GLY A 43 -0.34 7.07 2.51
N TRP A 44 0.28 5.93 2.20
CA TRP A 44 1.30 5.31 3.05
C TRP A 44 2.69 5.86 2.78
N VAL A 45 3.01 6.14 1.52
CA VAL A 45 4.29 6.75 1.11
C VAL A 45 4.37 8.23 1.52
N LYS A 46 3.24 8.94 1.58
CA LYS A 46 3.17 10.35 1.99
C LYS A 46 3.02 10.58 3.51
N GLN A 47 2.80 9.53 4.29
CA GLN A 47 2.73 9.62 5.75
C GLN A 47 4.12 9.84 6.34
#